data_AF-A0A6V8KHQ7-F1
#
_entry.id   AF-A0A6V8KHQ7-F1
#
_cell.length_a   1.000
_cell.length_b   1.000
_cell.length_c   1.000
_cell.angle_alpha   90.00
_cell.angle_beta   90.00
_cell.angle_gamma   90.00
#
_symmetry.space_group_name_H-M   'P 1'
#
loop_
_entity.id
_entity.type
_entity.pdbx_description
1 polymer ?
#
loop_
_entity_poly.entity_id
_entity_poly.type
_entity_poly.pdbx_seq_one_letter_code
_entity_poly.pdbx_strand_id
1 'polypeptide(L)'
;MRRTWKPAMAVVTAAMAATASMGTVLAAETDDVRPLAAGDAAAAAVAANAADHDDPADHSWNTADVVPITLSGSTASSTSPDVSISGGSVTVTGAGTYQLTGSLTNGQVVVNTTESGIVRLILNGATIANSTSSAINVVDADEVMVFLNAGTTNRLTDATTYVYPDPSVDEPNAALFSAADLTVAGTGSLTVTGNAYDGIASKDGLVIASGTVTVTAVDEGVRGKDYLVVNGGSTRGAAG
;
A
#
# COMPACT_ATOMS: atom_id res chain seq x y z
N MET A 1 -26.63 -22.55 94.04
CA MET A 1 -27.62 -23.64 93.99
C MET A 1 -27.36 -24.51 92.76
N ARG A 2 -27.21 -25.82 92.97
CA ARG A 2 -27.66 -26.97 92.14
C ARG A 2 -27.13 -27.04 90.68
N ARG A 3 -26.17 -27.94 90.39
CA ARG A 3 -26.26 -29.41 90.07
C ARG A 3 -26.36 -29.65 88.55
N THR A 4 -25.27 -30.07 87.87
CA THR A 4 -24.80 -31.45 87.54
C THR A 4 -25.39 -32.08 86.27
N TRP A 5 -24.45 -32.65 85.49
CA TRP A 5 -24.50 -33.87 84.66
C TRP A 5 -24.89 -33.84 83.16
N LYS A 6 -24.00 -34.47 82.36
CA LYS A 6 -24.20 -34.97 80.97
C LYS A 6 -25.11 -36.21 80.98
N PRO A 7 -25.68 -36.60 79.82
CA PRO A 7 -25.17 -37.82 79.19
C PRO A 7 -25.17 -37.81 77.64
N ALA A 8 -24.40 -38.76 77.09
CA ALA A 8 -24.30 -39.17 75.70
C ALA A 8 -25.41 -40.18 75.32
N MET A 9 -25.72 -40.34 74.02
CA MET A 9 -26.01 -41.65 73.41
C MET A 9 -26.10 -41.57 71.88
N ALA A 10 -25.56 -42.61 71.23
CA ALA A 10 -25.40 -42.84 69.80
C ALA A 10 -26.57 -43.66 69.19
N VAL A 11 -26.58 -43.82 67.85
CA VAL A 11 -26.95 -45.01 67.00
C VAL A 11 -26.99 -44.50 65.53
N VAL A 12 -26.03 -44.79 64.63
CA VAL A 12 -25.80 -45.95 63.73
C VAL A 12 -26.93 -46.17 62.69
N THR A 13 -26.70 -45.95 61.39
CA THR A 13 -26.51 -46.94 60.28
C THR A 13 -26.52 -46.14 58.94
N ALA A 14 -25.95 -46.52 57.78
CA ALA A 14 -25.59 -47.80 57.18
C ALA A 14 -24.40 -47.62 56.19
N ALA A 15 -23.42 -48.53 56.18
CA ALA A 15 -23.15 -49.54 55.14
C ALA A 15 -22.70 -49.03 53.76
N MET A 16 -21.44 -49.31 53.38
CA MET A 16 -21.08 -50.33 52.37
C MET A 16 -19.55 -50.30 52.12
N ALA A 17 -18.97 -51.50 52.01
CA ALA A 17 -17.59 -51.75 51.63
C ALA A 17 -17.50 -52.04 50.12
N ALA A 18 -16.42 -51.60 49.46
CA ALA A 18 -15.86 -52.18 48.23
C ALA A 18 -14.56 -51.42 47.88
N THR A 19 -13.37 -52.00 48.08
CA THR A 19 -12.54 -52.73 47.10
C THR A 19 -12.17 -51.93 45.83
N ALA A 20 -10.85 -51.76 45.65
CA ALA A 20 -10.21 -51.20 44.46
C ALA A 20 -10.48 -52.06 43.22
N SER A 21 -10.67 -51.40 42.07
CA SER A 21 -10.51 -51.99 40.75
C SER A 21 -9.62 -51.10 39.88
N MET A 22 -8.62 -51.72 39.24
CA MET A 22 -7.80 -51.13 38.19
C MET A 22 -8.68 -50.56 37.06
N GLY A 23 -8.45 -49.31 36.70
CA GLY A 23 -8.91 -48.71 35.46
C GLY A 23 -7.69 -48.33 34.63
N THR A 24 -7.45 -49.08 33.55
CA THR A 24 -6.52 -48.71 32.48
C THR A 24 -6.91 -47.33 31.95
N VAL A 25 -6.03 -46.35 32.10
CA VAL A 25 -6.19 -45.05 31.42
C VAL A 25 -5.53 -45.19 30.06
N LEU A 26 -6.33 -45.11 28.99
CA LEU A 26 -5.83 -45.00 27.63
C LEU A 26 -4.91 -43.77 27.55
N ALA A 27 -3.67 -43.98 27.12
CA ALA A 27 -2.84 -42.89 26.63
C ALA A 27 -3.53 -42.34 25.36
N ALA A 28 -3.95 -41.08 25.39
CA ALA A 28 -4.34 -40.39 24.17
C ALA A 28 -3.10 -40.26 23.30
N GLU A 29 -3.13 -40.82 22.09
CA GLU A 29 -2.16 -40.46 21.06
C GLU A 29 -2.34 -38.98 20.77
N THR A 30 -1.36 -38.17 21.16
CA THR A 30 -1.22 -36.82 20.64
C THR A 30 -0.80 -36.97 19.18
N ASP A 31 -1.75 -36.79 18.27
CA ASP A 31 -1.47 -36.69 16.84
C ASP A 31 -0.44 -35.56 16.66
N ASP A 32 0.77 -35.93 16.27
CA ASP A 32 1.87 -35.02 16.01
C ASP A 32 1.50 -34.26 14.74
N VAL A 33 0.83 -33.12 14.90
CA VAL A 33 0.45 -32.23 13.80
C VAL A 33 1.73 -31.61 13.24
N ARG A 34 2.45 -32.39 12.42
CA ARG A 34 3.54 -31.88 11.60
C ARG A 34 2.89 -30.97 10.56
N PRO A 35 3.29 -29.69 10.44
CA PRO A 35 2.77 -28.86 9.36
C PRO A 35 3.09 -29.56 8.04
N LEU A 36 2.06 -29.85 7.25
CA LEU A 36 2.23 -30.35 5.90
C LEU A 36 3.02 -29.29 5.14
N ALA A 37 4.23 -29.63 4.71
CA ALA A 37 4.96 -28.80 3.77
C ALA A 37 4.06 -28.58 2.55
N ALA A 38 3.86 -27.33 2.17
CA ALA A 38 3.17 -26.97 0.93
C ALA A 38 3.85 -27.73 -0.22
N GLY A 39 3.14 -28.70 -0.83
CA GLY A 39 3.67 -29.44 -1.97
C GLY A 39 3.78 -28.56 -3.21
N ASP A 40 4.38 -29.07 -4.28
CA ASP A 40 4.64 -28.32 -5.52
C ASP A 40 3.38 -27.63 -6.10
N ALA A 41 2.19 -28.20 -5.87
CA ALA A 41 0.92 -27.59 -6.27
C ALA A 41 0.56 -26.33 -5.47
N ALA A 42 0.89 -26.28 -4.18
CA ALA A 42 0.69 -25.09 -3.36
C ALA A 42 1.76 -24.03 -3.69
N ALA A 43 3.01 -24.43 -3.96
CA ALA A 43 4.04 -23.52 -4.45
C ALA A 43 3.70 -22.94 -5.83
N ALA A 44 3.17 -23.75 -6.75
CA ALA A 44 2.71 -23.31 -8.07
C ALA A 44 1.47 -22.41 -7.97
N ALA A 45 0.54 -22.70 -7.06
CA ALA A 45 -0.61 -21.82 -6.81
C ALA A 45 -0.19 -20.47 -6.21
N VAL A 46 0.82 -20.45 -5.33
CA VAL A 46 1.40 -19.21 -4.80
C VAL A 46 2.11 -18.43 -5.89
N ALA A 47 2.91 -19.09 -6.74
CA ALA A 47 3.59 -18.45 -7.85
C ALA A 47 2.63 -17.91 -8.93
N ALA A 48 1.56 -18.65 -9.23
CA ALA A 48 0.52 -18.21 -10.16
C ALA A 48 -0.30 -17.02 -9.60
N ASN A 49 -0.47 -16.96 -8.27
CA ASN A 49 -1.09 -15.82 -7.59
C ASN A 49 -0.12 -14.63 -7.39
N ALA A 50 1.15 -14.78 -7.71
CA ALA A 50 2.18 -13.75 -7.57
C ALA A 50 2.55 -13.08 -8.90
N ALA A 51 1.87 -13.44 -10.00
CA ALA A 51 2.05 -12.70 -11.25
C ALA A 51 1.44 -11.30 -11.09
N ASP A 52 2.30 -10.29 -11.14
CA ASP A 52 1.96 -8.88 -11.16
C ASP A 52 2.58 -8.23 -12.42
N HIS A 53 2.38 -6.92 -12.59
CA HIS A 53 2.92 -6.17 -13.73
C HIS A 53 4.40 -5.77 -13.58
N ASP A 54 5.00 -5.87 -12.39
CA ASP A 54 6.34 -5.33 -12.13
C ASP A 54 7.43 -6.20 -12.80
N ASP A 55 7.90 -5.79 -13.99
CA ASP A 55 8.98 -6.48 -14.69
C ASP A 55 10.35 -6.01 -14.18
N PRO A 56 11.29 -6.92 -13.84
CA PRO A 56 12.66 -6.55 -13.50
C PRO A 56 13.37 -5.66 -14.54
N ALA A 57 12.99 -5.75 -15.82
CA ALA A 57 13.48 -4.88 -16.88
C ALA A 57 13.10 -3.42 -16.65
N ASP A 58 11.98 -3.16 -15.96
CA ASP A 58 11.50 -1.80 -15.74
C ASP A 58 12.31 -1.00 -14.73
N HIS A 59 13.11 -1.68 -13.91
CA HIS A 59 14.02 -1.06 -12.94
C HIS A 59 15.35 -0.63 -13.55
N SER A 60 15.52 -0.76 -14.87
CA SER A 60 16.74 -0.41 -15.57
C SER A 60 16.46 0.53 -16.74
N TRP A 61 17.15 1.67 -16.77
CA TRP A 61 17.08 2.64 -17.86
C TRP A 61 18.45 3.29 -18.09
N ASN A 62 18.62 3.89 -19.26
CA ASN A 62 19.78 4.69 -19.57
C ASN A 62 19.67 6.07 -18.89
N THR A 63 20.60 6.40 -18.00
CA THR A 63 20.59 7.67 -17.27
C THR A 63 20.73 8.90 -18.17
N ALA A 64 21.27 8.74 -19.38
CA ALA A 64 21.36 9.84 -20.36
C ALA A 64 20.01 10.22 -20.97
N ASP A 65 19.02 9.32 -20.92
CA ASP A 65 17.68 9.54 -21.48
C ASP A 65 16.70 10.11 -20.43
N VAL A 66 17.18 10.36 -19.20
CA VAL A 66 16.38 10.94 -18.12
C VAL A 66 16.05 12.40 -18.43
N VAL A 67 14.77 12.69 -18.57
CA VAL A 67 14.24 14.03 -18.82
C VAL A 67 14.08 14.78 -17.49
N PRO A 68 14.77 15.92 -17.29
CA PRO A 68 14.59 16.71 -16.07
C PRO A 68 13.31 17.55 -16.10
N ILE A 69 12.55 17.50 -15.00
CA ILE A 69 11.41 18.38 -14.72
C ILE A 69 11.68 19.10 -13.39
N THR A 70 11.84 20.42 -13.45
CA THR A 70 12.08 21.26 -12.27
C THR A 70 10.80 21.93 -11.82
N LEU A 71 10.35 21.64 -10.60
CA LEU A 71 9.14 22.18 -9.97
C LEU A 71 9.48 23.44 -9.16
N SER A 72 8.83 24.56 -9.48
CA SER A 72 9.21 25.91 -9.04
C SER A 72 8.02 26.71 -8.50
N GLY A 73 7.45 26.28 -7.38
CA GLY A 73 6.40 26.97 -6.65
C GLY A 73 5.04 26.83 -7.30
N SER A 74 4.65 27.77 -8.15
CA SER A 74 3.37 27.76 -8.87
C SER A 74 3.50 27.31 -10.33
N THR A 75 4.70 26.84 -10.72
CA THR A 75 4.98 26.38 -12.09
C THR A 75 6.11 25.36 -12.13
N ALA A 76 6.49 24.91 -13.33
CA ALA A 76 7.60 24.01 -13.57
C ALA A 76 8.35 24.37 -14.86
N SER A 77 9.45 23.68 -15.13
CA SER A 77 10.17 23.75 -16.40
C SER A 77 10.69 22.38 -16.84
N SER A 78 10.61 22.11 -18.14
CA SER A 78 11.22 20.98 -18.85
C SER A 78 11.60 21.43 -20.27
N THR A 79 12.57 20.77 -20.88
CA THR A 79 12.94 20.99 -22.30
C THR A 79 12.40 19.90 -23.21
N SER A 80 11.75 18.86 -22.67
CA SER A 80 11.23 17.76 -23.46
C SER A 80 9.94 18.16 -24.19
N PRO A 81 9.78 17.77 -25.47
CA PRO A 81 8.51 17.93 -26.16
C PRO A 81 7.37 17.08 -25.56
N ASP A 82 7.72 16.03 -24.82
CA ASP A 82 6.75 15.11 -24.17
C ASP A 82 6.27 15.61 -22.81
N VAL A 83 6.61 16.87 -22.47
CA VAL A 83 6.19 17.53 -21.22
C VAL A 83 5.55 18.87 -21.55
N SER A 84 4.24 18.96 -21.36
CA SER A 84 3.47 20.19 -21.45
C SER A 84 3.32 20.83 -20.07
N ILE A 85 3.53 22.15 -19.97
CA ILE A 85 3.44 22.88 -18.70
C ILE A 85 2.49 24.06 -18.87
N SER A 86 1.45 24.11 -18.04
CA SER A 86 0.48 25.19 -18.00
C SER A 86 0.21 25.60 -16.55
N GLY A 87 0.79 26.72 -16.13
CA GLY A 87 0.78 27.13 -14.72
C GLY A 87 1.40 26.05 -13.85
N GLY A 88 0.65 25.58 -12.84
CA GLY A 88 1.04 24.49 -11.94
C GLY A 88 0.73 23.07 -12.46
N SER A 89 0.18 22.93 -13.67
CA SER A 89 -0.06 21.62 -14.30
C SER A 89 1.13 21.20 -15.14
N VAL A 90 1.65 20.00 -14.88
CA VAL A 90 2.74 19.36 -15.64
C VAL A 90 2.19 18.07 -16.24
N THR A 91 2.02 18.02 -17.56
CA THR A 91 1.47 16.85 -18.25
C THR A 91 2.58 16.14 -19.02
N VAL A 92 2.83 14.88 -18.68
CA VAL A 92 3.69 13.95 -19.42
C VAL A 92 2.84 13.23 -20.47
N THR A 93 3.26 13.31 -21.73
CA THR A 93 2.48 12.81 -22.88
C THR A 93 3.15 11.68 -23.66
N GLY A 94 4.37 11.29 -23.32
CA GLY A 94 5.10 10.20 -23.98
C GLY A 94 5.68 9.20 -22.98
N ALA A 95 5.89 7.96 -23.42
CA ALA A 95 6.59 6.95 -22.64
C ALA A 95 8.05 7.38 -22.41
N GLY A 96 8.64 7.08 -21.25
CA GLY A 96 9.99 7.52 -20.94
C GLY A 96 10.28 7.71 -19.46
N THR A 97 11.43 8.31 -19.15
CA THR A 97 11.91 8.50 -17.77
C THR A 97 12.04 9.97 -17.45
N TYR A 98 11.30 10.42 -16.43
CA TYR A 98 11.17 11.83 -16.06
C TYR A 98 11.59 12.02 -14.61
N GLN A 99 12.57 12.89 -14.35
CA GLN A 99 13.05 13.19 -13.01
C GLN A 99 12.48 14.50 -12.49
N LEU A 100 11.66 14.40 -11.44
CA LEU A 100 11.01 15.52 -10.78
C LEU A 100 11.84 15.98 -9.58
N THR A 101 12.16 17.27 -9.54
CA THR A 101 12.91 17.92 -8.45
C THR A 101 12.24 19.23 -8.05
N GLY A 102 12.31 19.62 -6.77
CA GLY A 102 11.75 20.88 -6.29
C GLY A 102 10.31 20.76 -5.78
N SER A 103 9.52 21.84 -5.88
CA SER A 103 8.16 21.86 -5.33
C SER A 103 7.10 22.49 -6.21
N LEU A 104 5.92 21.87 -6.29
CA LEU A 104 4.66 22.50 -6.70
C LEU A 104 3.81 22.72 -5.44
N THR A 105 3.52 23.98 -5.13
CA THR A 105 2.76 24.40 -3.93
C THR A 105 1.26 24.30 -4.12
N ASN A 106 0.81 24.44 -5.37
CA ASN A 106 -0.56 24.19 -5.78
C ASN A 106 -0.54 23.82 -7.28
N GLY A 107 -0.42 22.54 -7.57
CA GLY A 107 -0.27 22.04 -8.93
C GLY A 107 -0.47 20.53 -9.00
N GLN A 108 -0.41 20.00 -10.21
CA GLN A 108 -0.65 18.58 -10.49
C GLN A 108 0.40 18.09 -11.48
N VAL A 109 0.89 16.87 -11.26
CA VAL A 109 1.57 16.11 -12.30
C VAL A 109 0.56 15.15 -12.90
N VAL A 110 0.39 15.23 -14.21
CA VAL A 110 -0.55 14.40 -14.99
C VAL A 110 0.26 13.50 -15.91
N VAL A 111 -0.05 12.22 -15.94
CA VAL A 111 0.42 11.31 -17.01
C VAL A 111 -0.77 11.03 -17.89
N ASN A 112 -0.65 11.33 -19.17
CA ASN A 112 -1.70 11.12 -20.15
C ASN A 112 -1.07 10.81 -21.51
N THR A 113 -0.81 9.53 -21.74
CA THR A 113 -0.22 9.04 -22.97
C THR A 113 -0.92 7.77 -23.44
N THR A 114 -1.07 7.65 -24.74
CA THR A 114 -1.57 6.43 -25.40
C THR A 114 -0.43 5.61 -26.01
N GLU A 115 0.82 6.04 -25.82
CA GLU A 115 1.99 5.32 -26.30
C GLU A 115 2.19 4.03 -25.51
N SER A 116 2.64 2.98 -26.19
CA SER A 116 3.07 1.76 -25.50
C SER A 116 4.38 1.98 -24.77
N GLY A 117 4.54 1.30 -23.64
CA GLY A 117 5.69 1.39 -22.78
C GLY A 117 5.45 2.26 -21.54
N ILE A 118 6.37 2.08 -20.60
CA ILE A 118 6.24 2.64 -19.25
C ILE A 118 6.62 4.13 -19.17
N VAL A 119 5.88 4.85 -18.34
CA VAL A 119 6.24 6.18 -17.84
C VAL A 119 6.85 6.06 -16.45
N ARG A 120 8.14 6.40 -16.32
CA ARG A 120 8.84 6.43 -15.04
C ARG A 120 8.89 7.86 -14.51
N LEU A 121 8.28 8.09 -13.34
CA LEU A 121 8.38 9.33 -12.59
C LEU A 121 9.40 9.15 -11.45
N ILE A 122 10.64 9.57 -11.68
CA ILE A 122 11.68 9.59 -10.65
C ILE A 122 11.43 10.79 -9.73
N LEU A 123 11.02 10.54 -8.49
CA LEU A 123 10.89 11.56 -7.46
C LEU A 123 12.24 11.74 -6.75
N ASN A 124 12.87 12.90 -6.97
CA ASN A 124 14.20 13.23 -6.47
C ASN A 124 14.14 14.49 -5.57
N GLY A 125 13.52 14.34 -4.41
CA GLY A 125 13.25 15.46 -3.50
C GLY A 125 12.08 16.33 -3.97
N ALA A 126 11.06 15.71 -4.57
CA ALA A 126 9.87 16.38 -5.08
C ALA A 126 8.81 16.56 -3.98
N THR A 127 8.24 17.77 -3.88
CA THR A 127 7.06 18.06 -3.04
C THR A 127 5.94 18.61 -3.90
N ILE A 128 4.82 17.90 -3.99
CA ILE A 128 3.70 18.24 -4.86
C ILE A 128 2.44 18.32 -4.01
N ALA A 129 1.87 19.52 -3.94
CA ALA A 129 0.59 19.78 -3.29
C ALA A 129 -0.42 20.31 -4.31
N ASN A 130 -1.67 19.87 -4.20
CA ASN A 130 -2.78 20.34 -5.02
C ASN A 130 -3.96 20.70 -4.12
N SER A 131 -4.55 21.88 -4.31
CA SER A 131 -5.69 22.33 -3.50
C SER A 131 -7.06 22.00 -4.10
N THR A 132 -7.12 21.41 -5.30
CA THR A 132 -8.38 21.10 -5.99
C THR A 132 -8.52 19.67 -6.49
N SER A 133 -7.45 18.86 -6.50
CA SER A 133 -7.44 17.47 -6.98
C SER A 133 -6.23 16.71 -6.44
N SER A 134 -5.83 15.61 -7.08
CA SER A 134 -4.65 14.79 -6.77
C SER A 134 -3.34 15.54 -7.00
N ALA A 135 -2.30 15.16 -6.26
CA ALA A 135 -0.94 15.62 -6.53
C ALA A 135 -0.37 14.99 -7.82
N ILE A 136 -0.56 13.68 -7.98
CA ILE A 136 -0.24 12.94 -9.22
C ILE A 136 -1.49 12.23 -9.70
N ASN A 137 -1.80 12.39 -10.99
CA ASN A 137 -2.95 11.77 -11.65
C ASN A 137 -2.51 11.11 -12.97
N VAL A 138 -2.53 9.78 -13.04
CA VAL A 138 -2.40 9.05 -14.30
C VAL A 138 -3.78 8.89 -14.90
N VAL A 139 -4.02 9.60 -15.99
CA VAL A 139 -5.27 9.55 -16.77
C VAL A 139 -5.24 8.38 -17.74
N ASP A 140 -4.11 8.19 -18.42
CA ASP A 140 -3.88 7.11 -19.37
C ASP A 140 -2.37 6.85 -19.51
N ALA A 141 -1.98 5.59 -19.58
CA ALA A 141 -0.64 5.07 -19.82
C ALA A 141 -0.72 3.55 -20.02
N ASP A 142 0.30 2.95 -20.65
CA ASP A 142 0.46 1.49 -20.66
C ASP A 142 0.80 1.00 -19.23
N GLU A 143 1.79 1.64 -18.59
CA GLU A 143 2.18 1.39 -17.21
C GLU A 143 2.89 2.62 -16.61
N VAL A 144 2.79 2.83 -15.29
CA VAL A 144 3.51 3.89 -14.59
C VAL A 144 4.33 3.36 -13.42
N MET A 145 5.59 3.80 -13.34
CA MET A 145 6.43 3.60 -12.15
C MET A 145 6.75 4.94 -11.48
N VAL A 146 6.44 5.04 -10.18
CA VAL A 146 6.94 6.09 -9.30
C VAL A 146 8.21 5.60 -8.61
N PHE A 147 9.37 6.08 -9.07
CA PHE A 147 10.67 5.67 -8.56
C PHE A 147 11.21 6.68 -7.53
N LEU A 148 11.45 6.23 -6.30
CA LEU A 148 11.91 7.04 -5.19
C LEU A 148 13.45 7.10 -5.17
N ASN A 149 14.01 8.22 -5.62
CA ASN A 149 15.45 8.35 -5.72
C ASN A 149 16.13 8.20 -4.35
N ALA A 150 17.26 7.49 -4.32
CA ALA A 150 17.96 7.15 -3.10
C ALA A 150 18.33 8.39 -2.28
N GLY A 151 18.17 8.32 -0.96
CA GLY A 151 18.53 9.41 -0.04
C GLY A 151 17.62 10.63 -0.10
N THR A 152 16.49 10.57 -0.82
CA THR A 152 15.54 11.68 -0.92
C THR A 152 14.26 11.45 -0.14
N THR A 153 13.60 12.55 0.22
CA THR A 153 12.25 12.57 0.77
C THR A 153 11.33 13.30 -0.18
N ASN A 154 10.29 12.60 -0.59
CA ASN A 154 9.28 13.06 -1.52
C ASN A 154 7.93 13.18 -0.80
N ARG A 155 7.11 14.15 -1.19
CA ARG A 155 5.84 14.43 -0.52
C ARG A 155 4.73 14.70 -1.54
N LEU A 156 3.60 14.02 -1.39
CA LEU A 156 2.40 14.21 -2.19
C LEU A 156 1.24 14.57 -1.25
N THR A 157 0.54 15.65 -1.57
CA THR A 157 -0.62 16.12 -0.80
C THR A 157 -1.74 16.54 -1.77
N ASP A 158 -2.93 15.95 -1.63
CA ASP A 158 -4.10 16.35 -2.41
C ASP A 158 -4.96 17.41 -1.70
N ALA A 159 -6.09 17.72 -2.33
CA ALA A 159 -7.11 18.59 -1.79
C ALA A 159 -7.94 17.88 -0.72
N THR A 160 -8.57 18.65 0.17
CA THR A 160 -9.62 18.13 1.08
C THR A 160 -10.96 17.91 0.38
N THR A 161 -11.14 18.50 -0.80
CA THR A 161 -12.35 18.36 -1.63
C THR A 161 -11.93 18.49 -3.09
N TYR A 162 -12.32 17.53 -3.91
CA TYR A 162 -11.96 17.51 -5.32
C TYR A 162 -12.95 18.33 -6.14
N VAL A 163 -12.42 19.04 -7.12
CA VAL A 163 -13.19 19.79 -8.12
C VAL A 163 -13.18 19.00 -9.41
N TYR A 164 -14.30 18.35 -9.71
CA TYR A 164 -14.50 17.60 -10.94
C TYR A 164 -15.12 18.48 -12.04
N PRO A 165 -14.90 18.15 -13.33
CA PRO A 165 -15.48 18.88 -14.44
C PRO A 165 -17.02 18.75 -14.50
N ASP A 166 -17.57 17.64 -14.01
CA ASP A 166 -19.01 17.38 -13.94
C ASP A 166 -19.32 16.35 -12.83
N PRO A 167 -20.58 16.23 -12.37
CA PRO A 167 -20.93 15.40 -11.21
C PRO A 167 -20.95 13.89 -11.46
N SER A 168 -20.77 13.44 -12.71
CA SER A 168 -20.66 12.02 -13.05
C SER A 168 -19.22 11.50 -13.03
N VAL A 169 -18.24 12.40 -12.89
CA VAL A 169 -16.83 12.05 -12.74
C VAL A 169 -16.51 11.86 -11.26
N ASP A 170 -15.95 10.71 -10.93
CA ASP A 170 -15.53 10.30 -9.59
C ASP A 170 -14.02 10.03 -9.49
N GLU A 171 -13.26 10.39 -10.53
CA GLU A 171 -11.81 10.18 -10.64
C GLU A 171 -11.10 11.48 -11.07
N PRO A 172 -9.86 11.70 -10.59
CA PRO A 172 -9.09 10.85 -9.68
C PRO A 172 -9.64 10.87 -8.24
N ASN A 173 -9.39 9.84 -7.45
CA ASN A 173 -9.87 9.72 -6.06
C ASN A 173 -8.77 9.29 -5.06
N ALA A 174 -7.53 9.71 -5.31
CA ALA A 174 -6.41 9.49 -4.40
C ALA A 174 -5.34 10.57 -4.58
N ALA A 175 -4.49 10.82 -3.57
CA ALA A 175 -3.41 11.79 -3.71
C ALA A 175 -2.36 11.39 -4.77
N LEU A 176 -2.08 10.10 -4.89
CA LEU A 176 -1.46 9.46 -6.05
C LEU A 176 -2.50 8.52 -6.65
N PHE A 177 -3.08 8.91 -7.77
CA PHE A 177 -4.09 8.12 -8.47
C PHE A 177 -3.56 7.63 -9.81
N SER A 178 -3.87 6.38 -10.16
CA SER A 178 -3.59 5.82 -11.47
C SER A 178 -4.79 5.11 -12.10
N ALA A 179 -5.07 5.44 -13.36
CA ALA A 179 -6.00 4.68 -14.19
C ALA A 179 -5.37 3.43 -14.85
N ALA A 180 -4.04 3.30 -14.80
CA ALA A 180 -3.25 2.18 -15.33
C ALA A 180 -2.51 1.46 -14.20
N ASP A 181 -1.85 0.34 -14.51
CA ASP A 181 -0.92 -0.35 -13.61
C ASP A 181 0.12 0.62 -13.01
N LEU A 182 0.29 0.54 -11.68
CA LEU A 182 1.15 1.44 -10.91
C LEU A 182 2.15 0.66 -10.06
N THR A 183 3.45 0.91 -10.28
CA THR A 183 4.53 0.45 -9.41
C THR A 183 5.14 1.59 -8.60
N VAL A 184 5.40 1.37 -7.31
CA VAL A 184 6.23 2.23 -6.46
C VAL A 184 7.53 1.48 -6.11
N ALA A 185 8.67 2.06 -6.48
CA ALA A 185 9.97 1.44 -6.35
C ALA A 185 11.07 2.42 -5.91
N GLY A 186 12.29 1.93 -5.69
CA GLY A 186 13.44 2.73 -5.28
C GLY A 186 13.69 2.68 -3.78
N THR A 187 14.77 3.32 -3.33
CA THR A 187 15.23 3.27 -1.92
C THR A 187 15.01 4.58 -1.17
N GLY A 188 14.46 5.59 -1.83
CA GLY A 188 14.04 6.84 -1.21
C GLY A 188 12.78 6.70 -0.33
N SER A 189 12.30 7.85 0.14
CA SER A 189 11.10 7.94 0.96
C SER A 189 10.00 8.74 0.28
N LEU A 190 8.76 8.33 0.50
CA LEU A 190 7.54 8.96 0.02
C LEU A 190 6.58 9.14 1.19
N THR A 191 6.13 10.37 1.43
CA THR A 191 5.00 10.67 2.31
C THR A 191 3.81 11.08 1.48
N VAL A 192 2.70 10.36 1.59
CA VAL A 192 1.45 10.67 0.90
C VAL A 192 0.40 11.09 1.91
N THR A 193 -0.28 12.20 1.63
CA THR A 193 -1.39 12.71 2.42
C THR A 193 -2.62 12.84 1.52
N GLY A 194 -3.53 11.88 1.64
CA GLY A 194 -4.86 11.88 1.04
C GLY A 194 -5.89 12.50 2.00
N ASN A 195 -6.25 13.74 1.77
CA ASN A 195 -7.17 14.52 2.58
C ASN A 195 -8.63 14.39 2.13
N ALA A 196 -8.88 14.00 0.86
CA ALA A 196 -10.24 13.82 0.34
C ALA A 196 -10.69 12.36 0.30
N TYR A 197 -9.79 11.45 -0.08
CA TYR A 197 -10.08 10.04 -0.32
C TYR A 197 -8.86 9.18 0.07
N ASP A 198 -8.40 8.34 -0.85
CA ASP A 198 -7.27 7.45 -0.63
C ASP A 198 -5.94 8.19 -0.65
N GLY A 199 -4.92 7.56 -0.07
CA GLY A 199 -3.55 8.01 -0.26
C GLY A 199 -3.04 7.65 -1.65
N ILE A 200 -2.96 6.34 -1.94
CA ILE A 200 -2.47 5.79 -3.20
C ILE A 200 -3.53 4.84 -3.76
N ALA A 201 -3.99 5.08 -5.00
CA ALA A 201 -4.93 4.19 -5.65
C ALA A 201 -4.55 3.89 -7.10
N SER A 202 -4.81 2.65 -7.54
CA SER A 202 -4.79 2.23 -8.94
C SER A 202 -6.11 1.56 -9.33
N LYS A 203 -6.62 1.84 -10.52
CA LYS A 203 -7.78 1.15 -11.12
C LYS A 203 -7.46 -0.25 -11.60
N ASP A 204 -6.19 -0.54 -11.84
CA ASP A 204 -5.69 -1.85 -12.24
C ASP A 204 -4.87 -2.41 -11.07
N GLY A 205 -3.67 -2.94 -11.34
CA GLY A 205 -2.73 -3.40 -10.34
C GLY A 205 -1.97 -2.29 -9.64
N LEU A 206 -1.59 -2.55 -8.39
CA LEU A 206 -0.67 -1.72 -7.62
C LEU A 206 0.42 -2.58 -6.99
N VAL A 207 1.68 -2.30 -7.30
CA VAL A 207 2.85 -2.95 -6.70
C VAL A 207 3.64 -1.93 -5.88
N ILE A 208 3.87 -2.23 -4.61
CA ILE A 208 4.91 -1.56 -3.81
C ILE A 208 6.11 -2.50 -3.76
N ALA A 209 7.03 -2.30 -4.71
CA ALA A 209 8.20 -3.13 -4.88
C ALA A 209 9.29 -2.82 -3.85
N SER A 210 9.48 -1.53 -3.53
CA SER A 210 10.49 -1.07 -2.57
C SER A 210 10.26 0.36 -2.07
N GLY A 211 11.10 0.80 -1.13
CA GLY A 211 11.11 2.17 -0.60
C GLY A 211 10.48 2.33 0.77
N THR A 212 10.49 3.55 1.30
CA THR A 212 9.82 3.88 2.56
C THR A 212 8.58 4.73 2.26
N VAL A 213 7.40 4.11 2.32
CA VAL A 213 6.13 4.76 1.96
C VAL A 213 5.27 4.97 3.21
N THR A 214 5.09 6.22 3.61
CA THR A 214 4.20 6.60 4.71
C THR A 214 2.94 7.21 4.13
N VAL A 215 1.78 6.70 4.54
CA VAL A 215 0.50 7.17 4.00
C VAL A 215 -0.45 7.53 5.13
N THR A 216 -1.00 8.74 5.05
CA THR A 216 -2.16 9.18 5.82
C THR A 216 -3.27 9.45 4.83
N ALA A 217 -4.42 8.80 5.00
CA ALA A 217 -5.58 8.94 4.13
C ALA A 217 -6.85 9.07 4.97
N VAL A 218 -7.87 9.74 4.45
CA VAL A 218 -9.19 9.79 5.08
C VAL A 218 -10.01 8.54 4.79
N ASP A 219 -9.74 7.87 3.67
CA ASP A 219 -10.33 6.58 3.32
C ASP A 219 -9.25 5.49 3.33
N GLU A 220 -8.92 4.88 2.19
CA GLU A 220 -7.91 3.83 2.14
C GLU A 220 -6.49 4.39 2.03
N GLY A 221 -5.55 3.82 2.80
CA GLY A 221 -4.14 4.20 2.67
C GLY A 221 -3.60 3.86 1.27
N VAL A 222 -3.72 2.59 0.88
CA VAL A 222 -3.19 2.05 -0.38
C VAL A 222 -4.19 1.06 -0.94
N ARG A 223 -4.59 1.23 -2.21
CA ARG A 223 -5.58 0.38 -2.89
C ARG A 223 -5.17 0.13 -4.34
N GLY A 224 -5.01 -1.13 -4.72
CA GLY A 224 -5.06 -1.56 -6.12
C GLY A 224 -6.38 -2.30 -6.33
N LYS A 225 -7.15 -1.91 -7.33
CA LYS A 225 -8.50 -2.44 -7.53
C LYS A 225 -8.48 -3.90 -8.00
N ASP A 226 -7.59 -4.24 -8.92
CA ASP A 226 -7.45 -5.62 -9.40
C ASP A 226 -6.56 -6.44 -8.45
N TYR A 227 -5.43 -5.86 -8.02
CA TYR A 227 -4.57 -6.44 -6.99
C TYR A 227 -3.70 -5.38 -6.31
N LEU A 228 -3.27 -5.70 -5.09
CA LEU A 228 -2.24 -4.98 -4.36
C LEU A 228 -1.15 -5.97 -3.94
N VAL A 229 0.08 -5.75 -4.39
CA VAL A 229 1.27 -6.53 -4.00
C VAL A 229 2.25 -5.64 -3.26
N VAL A 230 2.81 -6.15 -2.16
CA VAL A 230 3.84 -5.46 -1.36
C VAL A 230 5.03 -6.40 -1.20
N ASN A 231 5.96 -6.34 -2.15
CA ASN A 231 7.14 -7.21 -2.23
C ASN A 231 8.29 -6.75 -1.32
N GLY A 232 8.30 -5.46 -0.97
CA GLY A 232 9.30 -4.86 -0.09
C GLY A 232 8.98 -3.40 0.22
N GLY A 233 9.48 -2.90 1.36
CA GLY A 233 9.19 -1.56 1.87
C GLY A 233 8.39 -1.57 3.18
N SER A 234 8.37 -0.44 3.89
CA SER A 234 7.57 -0.27 5.11
C SER A 234 6.37 0.61 4.80
N THR A 235 5.17 0.03 4.75
CA THR A 235 3.92 0.79 4.72
C THR A 235 3.45 1.02 6.16
N ARG A 236 3.29 2.28 6.55
CA ARG A 236 2.69 2.64 7.83
C ARG A 236 1.46 3.49 7.56
N GLY A 237 0.30 2.84 7.59
CA GLY A 237 -1.00 3.50 7.53
C GLY A 237 -1.45 3.90 8.93
N ALA A 238 -1.88 5.14 9.09
CA ALA A 238 -2.79 5.53 10.17
C ALA A 238 -4.14 5.77 9.51
N ALA A 239 -5.08 4.84 9.68
CA ALA A 239 -6.48 5.08 9.34
C ALA A 239 -7.02 6.14 10.31
N GLY A 240 -7.66 7.17 9.76
CA GLY A 240 -8.36 8.22 10.52
C GLY A 240 -9.71 7.75 11.03
#